data_AF-A0A934N5J3-F1
#
_entry.id   AF-A0A934N5J3-F1
#
_cell.length_a   1.000
_cell.length_b   1.000
_cell.length_c   1.000
_cell.angle_alpha   90.00
_cell.angle_beta   90.00
_cell.angle_gamma   90.00
#
_symmetry.space_group_name_H-M   'P 1'
#
loop_
_entity.id
_entity.type
_entity.pdbx_description
1 polymer ?
#
loop_
_entity_poly.entity_id
_entity_poly.type
_entity_poly.pdbx_seq_one_letter_code
_entity_poly.pdbx_strand_id
1 'polypeptide(L)'
;MTTGEDRFFLTWGRVFDAVDPTPLIDAVKPHLVRMSRGEVRIVEVCDSLQEASAQPYFFESFFMLCQQRIPYGPGYDDWAAETRKKMTAGKDIHFLGVTAATNS
;
A
#
# COMPACT_ATOMS: atom_id res chain seq x y z
N MET A 1 18.08 21.57 -3.79
CA MET A 1 17.17 20.83 -2.87
C MET A 1 16.47 19.79 -3.71
N THR A 2 16.72 18.50 -3.49
CA THR A 2 15.91 17.45 -4.10
C THR A 2 14.55 17.49 -3.42
N THR A 3 13.55 18.07 -4.08
CA THR A 3 12.14 17.97 -3.69
C THR A 3 11.80 16.47 -3.68
N GLY A 4 11.67 15.88 -2.50
CA GLY A 4 11.17 14.52 -2.38
C GLY A 4 9.71 14.52 -2.79
N GLU A 5 9.34 13.69 -3.76
CA GLU A 5 7.95 13.52 -4.19
C GLU A 5 7.33 12.37 -3.41
N ASP A 6 6.12 12.59 -2.90
CA ASP A 6 5.33 11.55 -2.24
C ASP A 6 4.92 10.49 -3.25
N ARG A 7 5.01 9.23 -2.83
CA ARG A 7 4.62 8.07 -3.63
C ARG A 7 3.65 7.23 -2.84
N PHE A 8 2.48 7.03 -3.41
CA PHE A 8 1.41 6.30 -2.74
C PHE A 8 1.37 4.85 -3.20
N PHE A 9 1.09 3.97 -2.25
CA PHE A 9 0.90 2.54 -2.46
C PHE A 9 -0.39 2.10 -1.78
N LEU A 10 -1.14 1.21 -2.42
CA LEU A 10 -2.35 0.62 -1.86
C LEU A 10 -2.14 -0.87 -1.54
N THR A 11 -2.61 -1.30 -0.38
CA THR A 11 -2.42 -2.67 0.11
C THR A 11 -3.43 -3.08 1.19
N TRP A 12 -3.33 -4.31 1.70
CA TRP A 12 -4.17 -4.86 2.76
C TRP A 12 -3.70 -4.48 4.17
N GLY A 13 -3.80 -3.21 4.56
CA GLY A 13 -3.38 -2.78 5.90
C GLY A 13 -4.09 -3.54 7.04
N ARG A 14 -5.37 -3.89 6.85
CA ARG A 14 -6.22 -4.56 7.86
C ARG A 14 -5.72 -5.95 8.29
N VAL A 15 -4.85 -6.61 7.53
CA VAL A 15 -4.32 -7.92 7.95
C VAL A 15 -3.16 -7.81 8.93
N PHE A 16 -2.72 -6.59 9.26
CA PHE A 16 -1.75 -6.29 10.31
C PHE A 16 -2.45 -5.68 11.53
N ASP A 17 -1.65 -5.26 12.51
CA ASP A 17 -2.17 -4.60 13.70
C ASP A 17 -2.92 -3.30 13.32
N ALA A 18 -4.06 -3.06 13.97
CA ALA A 18 -4.92 -1.92 13.66
C ALA A 18 -4.45 -0.61 14.32
N VAL A 19 -3.52 -0.70 15.28
CA VAL A 19 -3.03 0.41 16.09
C VAL A 19 -1.55 0.67 15.81
N ASP A 20 -0.75 -0.40 15.75
CA ASP A 20 0.67 -0.32 15.44
C ASP A 20 0.91 -0.52 13.93
N PRO A 21 1.32 0.53 13.18
CA PRO A 21 1.60 0.40 11.76
C PRO A 21 2.95 -0.28 11.48
N THR A 22 3.82 -0.46 12.48
CA THR A 22 5.19 -0.99 12.27
C THR A 22 5.21 -2.34 11.55
N PRO A 23 4.40 -3.35 11.90
CA PRO A 23 4.38 -4.63 11.19
C PRO A 23 4.01 -4.50 9.70
N LEU A 24 3.10 -3.58 9.36
CA LEU A 24 2.72 -3.29 7.97
C LEU A 24 3.88 -2.62 7.24
N ILE A 25 4.47 -1.59 7.84
CA ILE A 25 5.60 -0.84 7.28
C ILE A 25 6.78 -1.77 7.01
N ASP A 26 7.13 -2.63 7.96
CA ASP A 26 8.23 -3.60 7.83
C ASP A 26 7.97 -4.61 6.70
N ALA A 27 6.72 -5.02 6.49
CA ALA A 27 6.36 -5.92 5.41
C ALA A 27 6.47 -5.26 4.02
N VAL A 28 6.14 -3.97 3.90
CA VAL A 28 6.11 -3.27 2.60
C VAL A 28 7.43 -2.62 2.22
N LYS A 29 8.17 -2.08 3.20
CA LYS A 29 9.38 -1.26 2.98
C LYS A 29 10.43 -1.90 2.05
N PRO A 30 10.75 -3.21 2.14
CA PRO A 30 11.70 -3.85 1.23
C PRO A 30 11.31 -3.77 -0.25
N HIS A 31 10.01 -3.67 -0.53
CA HIS A 31 9.47 -3.69 -1.90
C HIS A 31 9.34 -2.28 -2.49
N LEU A 32 9.27 -1.25 -1.64
CA LEU A 32 9.10 0.15 -2.07
C LEU A 32 10.31 0.64 -2.86
N VAL A 33 11.53 0.35 -2.41
CA VAL A 33 12.77 0.84 -3.05
C VAL A 33 12.81 0.47 -4.54
N ARG A 34 12.39 -0.77 -4.88
CA ARG A 34 12.35 -1.25 -6.27
C ARG A 34 11.34 -0.48 -7.13
N MET A 35 10.21 -0.09 -6.55
CA MET A 35 9.12 0.59 -7.25
C MET A 35 9.32 2.11 -7.32
N SER A 36 10.01 2.68 -6.33
CA SER A 36 10.24 4.12 -6.19
C SER A 36 11.38 4.65 -7.08
N ARG A 37 12.20 3.79 -7.70
CA ARG A 37 13.37 4.19 -8.51
C ARG A 37 14.26 5.24 -7.81
N GLY A 38 14.40 5.13 -6.49
CA GLY A 38 15.07 6.13 -5.66
C GLY A 38 15.13 5.71 -4.19
N GLU A 39 15.76 6.55 -3.37
CA GLU A 39 15.89 6.35 -1.92
C GLU A 39 14.56 6.65 -1.22
N VAL A 40 14.10 5.71 -0.38
CA VAL A 40 12.92 5.89 0.47
C VAL A 40 13.36 6.46 1.80
N ARG A 41 13.00 7.71 2.09
CA ARG A 41 13.37 8.40 3.34
C ARG A 41 12.45 8.05 4.49
N ILE A 42 11.14 8.15 4.23
CA ILE A 42 10.07 7.99 5.21
C ILE A 42 9.01 7.07 4.58
N VAL A 43 8.39 6.23 5.41
CA VAL A 43 7.24 5.41 5.05
C VAL A 43 6.20 5.61 6.13
N GLU A 44 5.03 6.09 5.75
CA GLU A 44 3.91 6.37 6.63
C GLU A 44 2.64 5.75 6.06
N VAL A 45 1.69 5.44 6.93
CA VAL A 45 0.35 4.98 6.54
C VAL A 45 -0.52 6.22 6.37
N CYS A 46 -1.24 6.33 5.26
CA CYS A 46 -2.23 7.39 5.09
C CYS A 46 -3.31 7.29 6.17
N ASP A 47 -3.73 8.42 6.73
CA ASP A 47 -4.85 8.50 7.67
C ASP A 47 -6.16 8.05 7.00
N SER A 48 -6.26 8.25 5.68
CA SER A 48 -7.38 7.79 4.88
C SER A 48 -7.00 7.45 3.44
N LEU A 49 -7.87 6.68 2.78
CA LEU A 49 -7.76 6.44 1.33
C LEU A 49 -7.88 7.73 0.49
N GLN A 50 -8.43 8.83 1.04
CA GLN A 50 -8.64 10.06 0.30
C GLN A 50 -7.33 10.74 -0.08
N GLU A 51 -6.28 10.62 0.74
CA GLU A 51 -4.96 11.19 0.47
C GLU A 51 -4.35 10.67 -0.83
N ALA A 52 -4.62 9.40 -1.15
CA ALA A 52 -4.14 8.75 -2.37
C ALA A 52 -5.12 8.84 -3.55
N SER A 53 -6.32 9.43 -3.36
CA SER A 53 -7.41 9.34 -4.35
C SER A 53 -7.13 10.06 -5.66
N ALA A 54 -6.24 11.06 -5.66
CA ALA A 54 -5.83 11.80 -6.85
C ALA A 54 -4.80 11.05 -7.71
N GLN A 55 -4.30 9.90 -7.26
CA GLN A 55 -3.23 9.20 -7.96
C GLN A 55 -3.73 8.45 -9.19
N PRO A 56 -2.92 8.38 -10.28
CA PRO A 56 -3.36 7.88 -11.59
C PRO A 56 -4.01 6.51 -11.58
N TYR A 57 -3.54 5.59 -10.73
CA TYR A 57 -4.02 4.20 -10.67
C TYR A 57 -4.78 3.88 -9.38
N PHE A 58 -5.26 4.90 -8.67
CA PHE A 58 -5.97 4.70 -7.40
C PHE A 58 -7.21 3.83 -7.56
N PHE A 59 -8.12 4.20 -8.47
CA PHE A 59 -9.41 3.51 -8.60
C PHE A 59 -9.25 2.10 -9.14
N GLU A 60 -8.36 1.88 -10.12
CA GLU A 60 -8.06 0.56 -10.66
C GLU A 60 -7.52 -0.37 -9.57
N SER A 61 -6.56 0.11 -8.79
CA SER A 61 -5.97 -0.64 -7.68
C SER A 61 -7.01 -0.92 -6.59
N PHE A 62 -7.80 0.09 -6.24
CA PHE A 62 -8.84 -0.03 -5.23
C PHE A 62 -9.91 -1.04 -5.63
N PHE A 63 -10.43 -0.97 -6.85
CA PHE A 63 -11.43 -1.93 -7.32
C PHE A 63 -10.86 -3.35 -7.44
N MET A 64 -9.58 -3.52 -7.85
CA MET A 64 -8.93 -4.83 -7.84
C MET A 64 -8.87 -5.44 -6.43
N LEU A 65 -8.56 -4.63 -5.40
CA LEU A 65 -8.62 -5.10 -4.01
C LEU A 65 -10.06 -5.41 -3.59
N CYS A 66 -11.02 -4.51 -3.83
CA CYS A 66 -12.41 -4.67 -3.39
C CYS A 66 -13.13 -5.88 -4.00
N GLN A 67 -12.69 -6.36 -5.17
CA GLN A 67 -13.23 -7.59 -5.77
C GLN A 67 -12.82 -8.86 -5.02
N GLN A 68 -11.80 -8.80 -4.15
CA GLN A 68 -11.40 -9.94 -3.34
C GLN A 68 -12.31 -10.07 -2.12
N ARG A 69 -12.93 -11.25 -1.98
CA ARG A 69 -13.82 -11.54 -0.85
C ARG A 69 -12.99 -11.70 0.44
N ILE A 70 -13.24 -10.82 1.41
CA ILE A 70 -12.76 -10.99 2.78
C ILE A 70 -13.72 -11.95 3.50
N PRO A 71 -13.24 -13.09 4.03
CA PRO A 71 -14.07 -13.98 4.81
C PRO A 71 -14.42 -13.35 6.17
N TYR A 72 -15.61 -13.66 6.67
CA TYR A 72 -16.05 -13.27 8.01
C TYR A 72 -15.98 -14.49 8.94
N GLY A 73 -15.67 -14.26 10.22
CA GLY A 73 -15.66 -15.32 11.24
C GLY A 73 -14.44 -16.25 11.13
N PRO A 74 -14.60 -17.57 11.32
CA PRO A 74 -13.48 -18.50 11.51
C PRO A 74 -12.42 -18.52 10.40
N GLY A 75 -12.78 -18.19 9.16
CA GLY A 75 -11.83 -18.16 8.04
C GLY A 75 -11.02 -16.86 7.92
N TYR A 76 -11.28 -15.86 8.77
CA TYR A 76 -10.60 -14.57 8.72
C TYR A 76 -9.11 -14.70 9.03
N ASP A 77 -8.75 -15.44 10.09
CA ASP A 77 -7.37 -15.53 10.55
C ASP A 77 -6.47 -16.24 9.54
N ASP A 78 -6.96 -17.33 8.93
CA ASP A 78 -6.25 -18.04 7.86
C ASP A 78 -6.06 -17.15 6.62
N TRP A 79 -7.11 -16.43 6.22
CA TRP A 79 -7.03 -15.49 5.10
C TRP A 79 -6.06 -14.34 5.39
N ALA A 80 -6.08 -13.79 6.61
CA ALA A 80 -5.18 -12.74 7.03
C ALA A 80 -3.73 -13.23 7.04
N ALA A 81 -3.47 -14.45 7.52
CA ALA A 81 -2.14 -15.06 7.51
C ALA A 81 -1.61 -15.25 6.08
N GLU A 82 -2.42 -15.78 5.16
CA GLU A 82 -2.02 -15.95 3.76
C GLU A 82 -1.85 -14.62 3.02
N THR A 83 -2.68 -13.63 3.34
CA THR A 83 -2.55 -12.27 2.78
C THR A 83 -1.27 -11.58 3.28
N ARG A 84 -0.95 -11.68 4.58
CA ARG A 84 0.33 -11.21 5.13
C ARG A 84 1.50 -11.86 4.40
N LYS A 85 1.47 -13.19 4.19
CA LYS A 85 2.51 -13.93 3.46
C LYS A 85 2.69 -13.43 2.03
N LYS A 86 1.61 -13.14 1.32
CA LYS A 86 1.66 -12.53 -0.02
C LYS A 86 2.33 -11.15 0.02
N MET A 87 1.94 -10.31 0.97
CA MET A 87 2.51 -8.97 1.13
C MET A 87 3.99 -8.98 1.49
N THR A 88 4.41 -9.85 2.43
CA THR A 88 5.84 -10.04 2.74
C THR A 88 6.63 -10.48 1.51
N ALA A 89 6.02 -11.25 0.60
CA ALA A 89 6.61 -11.64 -0.67
C ALA A 89 6.52 -10.56 -1.79
N GLY A 90 6.03 -9.36 -1.48
CA GLY A 90 5.92 -8.24 -2.41
C GLY A 90 4.71 -8.29 -3.35
N LYS A 91 3.71 -9.13 -3.04
CA LYS A 91 2.44 -9.21 -3.77
C LYS A 91 1.37 -8.36 -3.08
N ASP A 92 0.31 -7.99 -3.80
CA ASP A 92 -0.79 -7.17 -3.28
C ASP A 92 -0.33 -5.81 -2.69
N ILE A 93 0.77 -5.28 -3.21
CA ILE A 93 1.29 -3.92 -2.97
C ILE A 93 1.25 -3.18 -4.30
N HIS A 94 0.32 -2.23 -4.43
CA HIS A 94 0.01 -1.57 -5.68
C HIS A 94 0.57 -0.16 -5.69
N PHE A 95 1.55 0.11 -6.57
CA PHE A 95 2.01 1.48 -6.80
C PHE A 95 0.96 2.28 -7.58
N LEU A 96 0.60 3.47 -7.08
CA LEU A 96 -0.52 4.23 -7.62
C LEU A 96 -0.16 5.20 -8.75
N GLY A 97 1.11 5.21 -9.17
CA GLY A 97 1.62 6.13 -10.19
C GLY A 97 2.17 7.42 -9.59
N VAL A 98 2.66 8.29 -10.47
CA VAL A 98 3.06 9.66 -10.13
C VAL A 98 2.20 10.59 -10.96
N THR A 99 1.55 11.55 -10.31
CA THR A 99 0.89 12.63 -11.03
C THR A 99 1.97 13.51 -11.64
N ALA A 100 1.97 13.69 -12.96
CA ALA A 100 2.93 14.58 -13.60
C ALA A 100 2.77 16.00 -13.01
N ALA A 101 3.88 16.60 -12.56
CA ALA A 101 3.87 18.00 -12.14
C ALA A 101 3.30 18.84 -13.29
N THR A 102 2.17 19.50 -13.02
CA THR A 102 1.57 20.41 -13.98
C THR A 102 2.49 21.63 -14.07
N ASN A 103 3.32 21.70 -15.12
CA ASN A 103 4.06 22.92 -15.43
C ASN A 103 3.01 24.02 -15.70
N SER A 104 2.82 24.90 -14.71
CA SER A 104 2.01 26.11 -14.82
C SER A 104 2.92 27.29 -15.12
#